data_AF-A0A2K3MFP5-F1
#
_entry.id   AF-A0A2K3MFP5-F1
#
_cell.length_a   1.000
_cell.length_b   1.000
_cell.length_c   1.000
_cell.angle_alpha   90.00
_cell.angle_beta   90.00
_cell.angle_gamma   90.00
#
_symmetry.space_group_name_H-M   'P 1'
#
loop_
_entity.id
_entity.type
_entity.pdbx_description
1 polymer ?
#
loop_
_entity_poly.entity_id
_entity_poly.type
_entity_poly.pdbx_seq_one_letter_code
_entity_poly.pdbx_strand_id
1 'polypeptide(L)'
;VGLLIGKFSSALDRVSLFDLIPTPHNDSGEPASSITLPDKKTASKSKSQTPDSSSLFIDKDWVSEHARQVSRMLVGGIKVVGVYVWVNDNAFKNSTIMLCQTVKGVAEAAPILEVNWCERLLLQICYGPRRWNCRNCSLSSNITSSSLRPCDFKMGKVLSSFQTFRCMHNFNLRFPILHDGSSKFQTLSDVLHHAISVHAKELSDAKSLINAIILS
;
A
#
# COMPACT_ATOMS: atom_id res chain seq x y z
N VAL A 1 -7.50 3.89 -4.78
CA VAL A 1 -6.10 4.35 -5.01
C VAL A 1 -5.26 4.04 -3.77
N GLY A 2 -3.95 3.85 -3.90
CA GLY A 2 -3.07 3.67 -2.73
C GLY A 2 -1.60 3.92 -3.03
N LEU A 3 -0.77 3.71 -2.02
CA LEU A 3 0.67 3.97 -2.06
C LEU A 3 1.45 2.69 -2.35
N LEU A 4 2.55 2.83 -3.07
CA LEU A 4 3.55 1.78 -3.26
C LEU A 4 4.66 1.94 -2.24
N ILE A 5 4.91 0.90 -1.44
CA ILE A 5 5.97 0.90 -0.44
C ILE A 5 7.11 0.01 -0.92
N GLY A 6 8.32 0.54 -0.85
CA GLY A 6 9.48 -0.12 -1.42
C GLY A 6 10.80 0.52 -1.04
N LYS A 7 11.88 0.01 -1.62
CA LYS A 7 13.24 0.54 -1.47
C LYS A 7 13.89 0.70 -2.82
N PHE A 8 14.53 1.85 -3.03
CA PHE A 8 15.32 2.12 -4.21
C PHE A 8 16.70 1.47 -4.09
N SER A 9 17.19 0.94 -5.20
CA SER A 9 18.57 0.48 -5.34
C SER A 9 19.21 1.28 -6.46
N SER A 10 19.93 2.34 -6.10
CA SER A 10 20.66 3.19 -7.06
C SER A 10 21.71 2.40 -7.84
N ALA A 11 22.37 1.43 -7.19
CA ALA A 11 23.38 0.59 -7.83
C ALA A 11 22.83 -0.31 -8.95
N LEU A 12 21.54 -0.68 -8.89
CA LEU A 12 20.92 -1.61 -9.85
C LEU A 12 19.88 -0.94 -10.75
N ASP A 13 19.63 0.37 -10.57
CA ASP A 13 18.54 1.11 -11.22
C ASP A 13 17.18 0.39 -11.06
N ARG A 14 16.91 -0.12 -9.84
CA ARG A 14 15.73 -0.95 -9.55
C ARG A 14 15.03 -0.51 -8.28
N VAL A 15 13.72 -0.71 -8.26
CA VAL A 15 12.89 -0.55 -7.06
C VAL A 15 12.40 -1.93 -6.62
N SER A 16 12.63 -2.24 -5.35
CA SER A 16 12.04 -3.41 -4.72
C SER A 16 10.74 -2.99 -4.05
N LEU A 17 9.61 -3.54 -4.51
CA LEU A 17 8.29 -3.30 -3.94
C LEU A 17 8.00 -4.34 -2.85
N PHE A 18 7.49 -3.89 -1.70
CA PHE A 18 7.18 -4.75 -0.56
C PHE A 18 5.69 -4.80 -0.26
N ASP A 19 5.00 -3.67 -0.41
CA ASP A 19 3.61 -3.58 0.01
C ASP A 19 2.79 -2.54 -0.78
N LEU A 20 1.48 -2.76 -0.77
CA LEU A 20 0.46 -1.89 -1.34
C LEU A 20 -0.43 -1.39 -0.22
N ILE A 21 -0.30 -0.11 0.14
CA ILE A 21 -1.09 0.47 1.24
C ILE A 21 -2.28 1.24 0.64
N PRO A 22 -3.54 0.79 0.87
CA PRO A 22 -4.71 1.51 0.37
C PRO A 22 -4.84 2.88 1.03
N THR A 23 -5.25 3.89 0.25
CA THR A 23 -5.56 5.20 0.83
C THR A 23 -6.85 5.09 1.64
N PRO A 24 -6.87 5.54 2.92
CA PRO A 24 -8.07 5.50 3.73
C PRO A 24 -9.15 6.43 3.20
N HIS A 25 -10.38 6.25 3.67
CA HIS A 25 -11.45 7.24 3.48
C HIS A 25 -11.04 8.60 4.05
N ASN A 26 -11.54 9.67 3.46
CA ASN A 26 -11.26 11.02 3.95
C ASN A 26 -12.01 11.31 5.26
N ASP A 27 -11.76 12.49 5.84
CA ASP A 27 -12.39 12.91 7.11
C ASP A 27 -13.93 12.97 7.04
N SER A 28 -14.50 13.05 5.83
CA SER A 28 -15.95 13.01 5.58
C SER A 28 -16.47 11.58 5.37
N GLY A 29 -15.63 10.56 5.42
CA GLY A 29 -15.97 9.16 5.15
C GLY A 29 -16.05 8.79 3.67
N GLU A 30 -15.73 9.73 2.77
CA GLU A 30 -15.78 9.51 1.33
C GLU A 30 -14.51 8.81 0.81
N PRO A 31 -14.61 8.01 -0.27
CA PRO A 31 -13.45 7.34 -0.84
C PRO A 31 -12.49 8.33 -1.51
N ALA A 32 -11.18 8.11 -1.37
CA ALA A 32 -10.12 8.93 -1.98
C ALA A 32 -10.12 8.92 -3.53
N SER A 33 -10.87 8.03 -4.16
CA SER A 33 -10.99 7.93 -5.60
C SER A 33 -12.34 7.34 -6.01
N SER A 34 -12.93 7.85 -7.09
CA SER A 34 -14.19 7.36 -7.66
C SER A 34 -14.09 7.27 -9.19
N ILE A 35 -14.90 6.41 -9.80
CA ILE A 35 -15.01 6.34 -11.26
C ILE A 35 -16.18 7.21 -11.68
N THR A 36 -15.91 8.24 -12.47
CA THR A 36 -16.93 9.13 -13.03
C THR A 36 -17.41 8.55 -14.36
N LEU A 37 -18.71 8.34 -14.47
CA LEU A 37 -19.40 8.06 -15.73
C LEU A 37 -19.96 9.40 -16.26
N PRO A 38 -20.01 9.63 -17.58
CA PRO A 38 -20.62 10.85 -18.09
C PRO A 38 -22.12 10.90 -17.76
N ASP A 39 -22.58 12.07 -17.32
CA ASP A 39 -23.98 12.33 -16.99
C ASP A 39 -24.89 12.15 -18.20
N LYS A 40 -25.88 11.26 -18.09
CA LYS A 40 -27.06 11.25 -18.98
C LYS A 40 -28.03 12.33 -18.51
N LYS A 41 -27.92 13.57 -19.00
CA LYS A 41 -29.08 14.48 -19.03
C LYS A 41 -29.23 15.17 -20.39
N THR A 42 -30.45 14.99 -20.90
CA THR A 42 -31.15 15.62 -22.05
C THR A 42 -30.69 15.25 -23.47
N ALA A 43 -31.27 14.20 -24.06
CA ALA A 43 -31.99 14.25 -25.35
C ALA A 43 -32.53 12.85 -25.74
N SER A 44 -33.72 12.86 -26.32
CA SER A 44 -34.54 11.75 -26.81
C SER A 44 -33.88 10.83 -27.87
N LYS A 45 -34.20 9.53 -27.81
CA LYS A 45 -34.09 8.49 -28.85
C LYS A 45 -32.80 8.45 -29.71
N SER A 46 -31.92 7.49 -29.40
CA SER A 46 -31.36 6.46 -30.30
C SER A 46 -29.89 6.07 -29.98
N LYS A 47 -29.61 4.76 -30.14
CA LYS A 47 -28.31 4.05 -30.24
C LYS A 47 -27.38 3.95 -29.02
N SER A 48 -27.22 2.69 -28.57
CA SER A 48 -26.06 2.05 -27.93
C SER A 48 -25.13 2.92 -27.08
N GLN A 49 -25.22 2.77 -25.75
CA GLN A 49 -24.24 3.28 -24.79
C GLN A 49 -22.84 2.73 -25.11
N THR A 50 -21.89 3.62 -25.40
CA THR A 50 -20.46 3.28 -25.42
C THR A 50 -19.96 3.14 -23.98
N PRO A 51 -19.38 1.99 -23.59
CA PRO A 51 -18.79 1.78 -22.27
C PRO A 51 -17.45 2.53 -22.05
N ASP A 52 -16.99 3.26 -23.06
CA ASP A 52 -15.61 3.78 -23.18
C ASP A 52 -15.39 5.21 -22.69
N SER A 53 -16.33 5.79 -21.93
CA SER A 53 -16.24 7.18 -21.46
C SER A 53 -15.96 7.32 -19.96
N SER A 54 -15.71 6.21 -19.26
CA SER A 54 -15.34 6.26 -17.84
C SER A 54 -14.04 7.02 -17.64
N SER A 55 -14.01 7.91 -16.64
CA SER A 55 -12.82 8.61 -16.16
C SER A 55 -12.67 8.36 -14.67
N LEU A 56 -11.46 8.55 -14.15
CA LEU A 56 -11.13 8.38 -12.75
C LEU A 56 -11.03 9.77 -12.13
N PHE A 57 -11.61 9.93 -10.95
CA PHE A 57 -11.36 11.04 -10.05
C PHE A 57 -10.49 10.54 -8.89
N ILE A 58 -9.48 11.33 -8.51
CA ILE A 58 -8.65 11.08 -7.33
C ILE A 58 -8.52 12.39 -6.58
N ASP A 59 -8.76 12.34 -5.28
CA ASP A 59 -8.40 13.42 -4.36
C ASP A 59 -6.87 13.41 -4.19
N LYS A 60 -6.18 14.20 -5.01
CA LYS A 60 -4.72 14.31 -5.01
C LYS A 60 -4.20 14.72 -3.64
N ASP A 61 -4.86 15.67 -3.00
CA ASP A 61 -4.36 16.28 -1.76
C ASP A 61 -4.48 15.29 -0.61
N TRP A 62 -5.58 14.52 -0.56
CA TRP A 62 -5.76 13.44 0.41
C TRP A 62 -4.73 12.31 0.23
N VAL A 63 -4.49 11.87 -1.01
CA VAL A 63 -3.47 10.83 -1.29
C VAL A 63 -2.06 11.34 -0.95
N SER A 64 -1.78 12.62 -1.20
CA SER A 64 -0.49 13.25 -0.87
C SER A 64 -0.32 13.37 0.66
N GLU A 65 -1.37 13.73 1.38
CA GLU A 65 -1.36 13.77 2.84
C GLU A 65 -1.12 12.38 3.44
N HIS A 66 -1.81 11.37 2.93
CA HIS A 66 -1.58 9.98 3.33
C HIS A 66 -0.12 9.55 3.08
N ALA A 67 0.47 9.94 1.93
CA ALA A 67 1.88 9.68 1.64
C ALA A 67 2.82 10.37 2.64
N ARG A 68 2.55 11.62 3.01
CA ARG A 68 3.32 12.37 4.01
C ARG A 68 3.31 11.65 5.37
N GLN A 69 2.15 11.16 5.79
CA GLN A 69 2.00 10.46 7.06
C GLN A 69 2.74 9.12 7.05
N VAL A 70 2.47 8.28 6.04
CA VAL A 70 3.12 6.96 5.91
C VAL A 70 4.63 7.13 5.78
N SER A 71 5.11 8.10 5.00
CA SER A 71 6.55 8.38 4.85
C SER A 71 7.27 8.62 6.18
N ARG A 72 6.59 9.16 7.19
CA ARG A 72 7.17 9.41 8.53
C ARG A 72 7.18 8.14 9.40
N MET A 73 6.35 7.16 9.07
CA MET A 73 6.24 5.88 9.78
C MET A 73 7.18 4.81 9.21
N LEU A 74 7.70 5.00 8.00
CA LEU A 74 8.63 4.07 7.36
C LEU A 74 10.06 4.27 7.87
N VAL A 75 10.75 3.15 8.11
CA VAL A 75 12.13 3.11 8.61
C VAL A 75 13.01 2.22 7.72
N GLY A 76 14.33 2.21 7.97
CA GLY A 76 15.24 1.25 7.32
C GLY A 76 15.45 1.46 5.82
N GLY A 77 15.30 2.71 5.32
CA GLY A 77 15.42 3.03 3.90
C GLY A 77 14.22 2.59 3.06
N ILE A 78 13.14 2.13 3.71
CA ILE A 78 11.84 1.92 3.05
C ILE A 78 11.19 3.29 2.84
N LYS A 79 10.63 3.50 1.65
CA LYS A 79 10.06 4.77 1.21
C LYS A 79 8.75 4.54 0.48
N VAL A 80 7.96 5.61 0.35
CA VAL A 80 6.85 5.68 -0.60
C VAL A 80 7.46 5.85 -1.99
N VAL A 81 7.40 4.80 -2.81
CA VAL A 81 8.07 4.76 -4.12
C VAL A 81 7.15 5.17 -5.27
N GLY A 82 5.84 5.31 -5.01
CA GLY A 82 4.86 5.60 -6.03
C GLY A 82 3.41 5.40 -5.59
N VAL A 83 2.53 5.27 -6.57
CA VAL A 83 1.07 5.14 -6.40
C VAL A 83 0.57 3.91 -7.17
N TYR A 84 -0.42 3.21 -6.62
CA TYR A 84 -1.17 2.21 -7.38
C TYR A 84 -2.63 2.59 -7.53
N VAL A 85 -3.21 2.18 -8.65
CA VAL A 85 -4.62 2.40 -8.97
C VAL A 85 -5.25 1.11 -9.48
N TRP A 86 -6.46 0.85 -9.00
CA TRP A 86 -7.27 -0.25 -9.48
C TRP A 86 -8.28 0.30 -10.47
N VAL A 87 -8.02 0.10 -11.76
CA VAL A 87 -8.80 0.73 -12.83
C VAL A 87 -8.66 -0.06 -14.14
N ASN A 88 -9.71 -0.04 -14.97
CA ASN A 88 -9.63 -0.62 -16.32
C ASN A 88 -8.74 0.25 -17.25
N ASP A 89 -8.35 -0.29 -18.40
CA ASP A 89 -7.44 0.41 -19.32
C ASP A 89 -8.04 1.70 -19.89
N ASN A 90 -9.35 1.74 -20.08
CA ASN A 90 -10.03 2.89 -20.69
C ASN A 90 -10.03 4.10 -19.74
N ALA A 91 -10.50 3.90 -18.51
CA ALA A 91 -10.49 4.92 -17.48
C ALA A 91 -9.06 5.34 -17.10
N PHE A 92 -8.07 4.43 -17.17
CA PHE A 92 -6.67 4.80 -17.02
C PHE A 92 -6.23 5.81 -18.10
N LYS A 93 -6.46 5.49 -19.38
CA LYS A 93 -6.06 6.36 -20.52
C LYS A 93 -6.70 7.73 -20.41
N ASN A 94 -8.00 7.77 -20.11
CA ASN A 94 -8.77 9.01 -19.96
C ASN A 94 -8.32 9.87 -18.77
N SER A 95 -7.57 9.30 -17.82
CA SER A 95 -7.20 9.96 -16.56
C SER A 95 -5.70 10.11 -16.37
N THR A 96 -4.92 9.91 -17.43
CA THR A 96 -3.44 9.88 -17.39
C THR A 96 -2.85 11.14 -16.74
N ILE A 97 -3.39 12.32 -17.08
CA ILE A 97 -2.89 13.60 -16.55
C ILE A 97 -3.13 13.69 -15.03
N MET A 98 -4.34 13.37 -14.57
CA MET A 98 -4.68 13.39 -13.14
C MET A 98 -3.83 12.37 -12.36
N LEU A 99 -3.57 11.20 -12.94
CA LEU A 99 -2.69 10.20 -12.34
C LEU A 99 -1.26 10.72 -12.18
N CYS A 100 -0.70 11.34 -13.21
CA CYS A 100 0.63 11.97 -13.13
C CYS A 100 0.67 13.09 -12.08
N GLN A 101 -0.39 13.91 -12.00
CA GLN A 101 -0.50 14.97 -10.98
C GLN A 101 -0.57 14.40 -9.57
N THR A 102 -1.29 13.29 -9.38
CA THR A 102 -1.36 12.57 -8.11
C THR A 102 0.01 12.03 -7.72
N VAL A 103 0.71 11.38 -8.66
CA VAL A 103 2.07 10.86 -8.44
C VAL A 103 3.04 11.98 -8.08
N LYS A 104 2.94 13.15 -8.73
CA LYS A 104 3.74 14.34 -8.37
C LYS A 104 3.43 14.85 -6.97
N GLY A 105 2.15 14.97 -6.59
CA GLY A 105 1.77 15.38 -5.24
C GLY A 105 2.32 14.46 -4.16
N VAL A 106 2.24 13.14 -4.39
CA VAL A 106 2.85 12.13 -3.51
C VAL A 106 4.36 12.27 -3.44
N ALA A 107 5.04 12.56 -4.56
CA ALA A 107 6.48 12.76 -4.58
C ALA A 107 6.93 13.99 -3.79
N GLU A 108 6.17 15.08 -3.86
CA GLU A 108 6.40 16.32 -3.12
C GLU A 108 6.11 16.13 -1.62
N ALA A 109 5.07 15.37 -1.27
CA ALA A 109 4.69 15.10 0.11
C ALA A 109 5.58 14.06 0.82
N ALA A 110 6.16 13.14 0.05
CA ALA A 110 7.12 12.13 0.50
C ALA A 110 8.43 12.24 -0.32
N PRO A 111 9.25 13.29 -0.06
CA PRO A 111 10.48 13.51 -0.79
C PRO A 111 11.52 12.44 -0.47
N ILE A 112 12.27 12.05 -1.49
CA ILE A 112 13.39 11.13 -1.37
C ILE A 112 14.65 11.98 -1.55
N LEU A 113 15.39 12.15 -0.45
CA LEU A 113 16.58 13.00 -0.41
C LEU A 113 17.83 12.31 -0.99
N GLU A 114 17.75 11.00 -1.24
CA GLU A 114 18.83 10.24 -1.88
C GLU A 114 18.87 10.46 -3.41
N VAL A 115 20.10 10.57 -3.92
CA VAL A 115 20.49 11.04 -5.25
C VAL A 115 19.67 10.45 -6.42
N ASN A 116 19.23 11.35 -7.30
CA ASN A 116 18.80 11.17 -8.70
C ASN A 116 17.52 10.36 -9.01
N TRP A 117 16.69 10.02 -8.03
CA TRP A 117 15.38 9.44 -8.32
C TRP A 117 14.29 10.51 -8.51
N CYS A 118 14.38 11.20 -9.65
CA CYS A 118 13.37 12.15 -10.16
C CYS A 118 12.14 11.45 -10.76
N GLU A 119 11.98 10.15 -10.52
CA GLU A 119 10.86 9.35 -11.01
C GLU A 119 10.12 8.67 -9.85
N ARG A 120 8.85 8.37 -10.07
CA ARG A 120 8.00 7.59 -9.17
C ARG A 120 7.26 6.51 -9.95
N LEU A 121 6.93 5.41 -9.28
CA LEU A 121 6.20 4.33 -9.92
C LEU A 121 4.70 4.60 -9.94
N LEU A 122 4.05 4.24 -11.03
CA LEU A 122 2.60 4.15 -11.15
C LEU A 122 2.24 2.71 -11.54
N LEU A 123 1.60 2.00 -10.62
CA LEU A 123 1.14 0.64 -10.82
C LEU A 123 -0.36 0.63 -11.15
N GLN A 124 -0.72 0.20 -12.35
CA GLN A 124 -2.10 -0.02 -12.75
C GLN A 124 -2.46 -1.50 -12.55
N ILE A 125 -3.52 -1.76 -11.78
CA ILE A 125 -4.10 -3.10 -11.57
C ILE A 125 -5.45 -3.13 -12.29
N CYS A 126 -5.55 -3.95 -13.34
CA CYS A 126 -6.76 -4.04 -14.17
C CYS A 126 -7.70 -5.17 -13.70
N TYR A 127 -9.01 -5.00 -13.94
CA TYR A 127 -10.06 -5.99 -13.62
C TYR A 127 -10.06 -7.24 -14.53
N GLY A 128 -9.33 -7.23 -15.66
CA GLY A 128 -9.11 -8.40 -16.53
C GLY A 128 -8.17 -9.45 -15.90
N PRO A 129 -7.63 -10.44 -16.65
CA PRO A 129 -6.76 -11.47 -16.07
C PRO A 129 -5.61 -10.80 -15.32
N ARG A 130 -5.66 -10.80 -13.97
CA ARG A 130 -4.90 -9.94 -13.01
C ARG A 130 -3.63 -9.31 -13.60
N ARG A 131 -3.80 -8.30 -14.47
CA ARG A 131 -2.70 -7.74 -15.26
C ARG A 131 -2.22 -6.49 -14.56
N TRP A 132 -0.94 -6.52 -14.21
CA TRP A 132 -0.27 -5.45 -13.50
C TRP A 132 0.60 -4.73 -14.52
N ASN A 133 0.41 -3.42 -14.67
CA ASN A 133 1.21 -2.59 -15.56
C ASN A 133 1.97 -1.56 -14.74
N CYS A 134 3.29 -1.67 -14.73
CA CYS A 134 4.19 -0.71 -14.10
C CYS A 134 4.55 0.39 -15.10
N ARG A 135 4.50 1.65 -14.67
CA ARG A 135 5.06 2.79 -15.42
C ARG A 135 5.91 3.67 -14.51
N ASN A 136 7.03 4.16 -15.02
CA ASN A 136 7.81 5.24 -14.41
C ASN A 136 7.15 6.57 -14.78
N CYS A 137 6.89 7.40 -13.78
CA CYS A 137 6.39 8.76 -13.93
C CYS A 137 7.53 9.74 -13.67
N SER A 138 7.92 10.50 -14.69
CA SER A 138 8.93 11.55 -14.55
C SER A 138 8.33 12.79 -13.89
N LEU A 139 8.98 13.31 -12.84
CA LEU A 139 8.50 14.42 -12.02
C LEU A 139 8.90 15.81 -12.57
N SER A 140 8.82 16.00 -13.89
CA SER A 140 9.13 17.30 -14.49
C SER A 140 8.11 18.39 -14.09
N SER A 141 8.52 19.66 -14.17
CA SER A 141 7.63 20.79 -13.87
C SER A 141 6.38 20.82 -14.75
N ASN A 142 6.50 20.34 -16.00
CA ASN A 142 5.41 20.26 -16.98
C ASN A 142 4.97 18.80 -17.18
N ILE A 143 3.96 18.38 -16.43
CA ILE A 143 3.35 17.05 -16.60
C ILE A 143 2.62 16.99 -17.93
N THR A 144 2.95 15.98 -18.73
CA THR A 144 2.23 15.64 -19.97
C THR A 144 1.77 14.19 -19.89
N SER A 145 0.88 13.79 -20.80
CA SER A 145 0.49 12.38 -20.93
C SER A 145 1.69 11.46 -21.29
N SER A 146 2.75 12.03 -21.86
CA SER A 146 4.01 11.34 -22.18
C SER A 146 4.98 11.19 -20.99
N SER A 147 4.64 11.72 -19.80
CA SER A 147 5.47 11.56 -18.59
C SER A 147 5.52 10.12 -18.07
N LEU A 148 4.67 9.23 -18.57
CA LEU A 148 4.63 7.81 -18.20
C LEU A 148 5.39 6.93 -19.19
N ARG A 149 6.42 6.23 -18.72
CA ARG A 149 7.19 5.26 -19.50
C ARG A 149 6.96 3.85 -18.93
N PRO A 150 6.69 2.82 -19.74
CA PRO A 150 6.58 1.45 -19.24
C PRO A 150 7.85 1.01 -18.50
N CYS A 151 7.70 0.27 -17.40
CA CYS A 151 8.80 -0.39 -16.68
C CYS A 151 8.61 -1.90 -16.64
N ASP A 152 9.73 -2.62 -16.63
CA ASP A 152 9.73 -4.05 -16.36
C ASP A 152 9.27 -4.32 -14.93
N PHE A 153 8.28 -5.20 -14.78
CA PHE A 153 7.78 -5.63 -13.48
C PHE A 153 7.96 -7.13 -13.33
N LYS A 154 8.63 -7.53 -12.25
CA LYS A 154 8.87 -8.95 -11.93
C LYS A 154 8.50 -9.21 -10.48
N MET A 155 7.71 -10.25 -10.27
CA MET A 155 7.39 -10.75 -8.94
C MET A 155 8.43 -11.80 -8.53
N GLY A 156 8.93 -11.73 -7.30
CA GLY A 156 9.96 -12.65 -6.83
C GLY A 156 10.14 -12.60 -5.32
N LYS A 157 10.96 -13.52 -4.80
CA LYS A 157 11.32 -13.55 -3.37
C LYS A 157 12.36 -12.45 -3.10
N VAL A 158 11.91 -11.30 -2.64
CA VAL A 158 12.80 -10.18 -2.25
C VAL A 158 13.01 -10.15 -0.74
N LEU A 159 12.16 -10.81 0.05
CA LEU A 159 12.19 -10.73 1.51
C LEU A 159 13.48 -11.31 2.15
N SER A 160 14.17 -12.22 1.47
CA SER A 160 15.43 -12.79 1.97
C SER A 160 16.60 -11.80 1.98
N SER A 161 16.47 -10.63 1.34
CA SER A 161 17.49 -9.58 1.37
C SER A 161 17.32 -8.61 2.55
N PHE A 162 16.28 -8.75 3.37
CA PHE A 162 16.05 -7.89 4.54
C PHE A 162 16.68 -8.44 5.80
N GLN A 163 17.22 -7.53 6.61
CA GLN A 163 17.56 -7.83 7.98
C GLN A 163 16.25 -7.99 8.76
N THR A 164 16.00 -9.21 9.22
CA THR A 164 14.81 -9.53 10.01
C THR A 164 15.09 -9.22 11.48
N PHE A 165 14.31 -8.33 12.08
CA PHE A 165 14.33 -8.13 13.53
C PHE A 165 13.46 -9.21 14.17
N ARG A 166 14.08 -10.02 15.04
CA ARG A 166 13.38 -11.07 15.78
C ARG A 166 13.11 -10.56 17.20
N CYS A 167 11.85 -10.24 17.49
CA CYS A 167 11.41 -9.96 18.85
C CYS A 167 11.03 -11.29 19.51
N MET A 168 11.70 -11.66 20.60
CA MET A 168 11.35 -12.83 21.40
C MET A 168 10.83 -12.39 22.76
N HIS A 169 9.64 -12.86 23.13
CA HIS A 169 9.11 -12.72 24.47
C HIS A 169 9.23 -14.06 25.19
N ASN A 170 10.12 -14.14 26.17
CA ASN A 170 10.23 -15.30 27.04
C ASN A 170 9.24 -15.13 28.20
N PHE A 171 8.41 -16.14 28.44
CA PHE A 171 7.45 -16.14 29.53
C PHE A 171 7.51 -17.45 30.31
N ASN A 172 7.15 -17.38 31.59
CA ASN A 172 7.05 -18.53 32.47
C ASN A 172 5.62 -18.60 33.00
N LEU A 173 4.92 -19.70 32.73
CA LEU A 173 3.59 -19.94 33.28
C LEU A 173 3.66 -21.04 34.35
N ARG A 174 2.90 -20.85 35.43
CA ARG A 174 2.71 -21.86 36.48
C ARG A 174 1.24 -22.25 36.51
N PHE A 175 0.98 -23.55 36.52
CA PHE A 175 -0.38 -24.09 36.50
C PHE A 175 -0.64 -24.93 37.74
N PRO A 176 -1.72 -24.67 38.48
CA PRO A 176 -2.16 -25.59 39.50
C PRO A 176 -2.76 -26.84 38.82
N ILE A 177 -2.21 -28.02 39.09
CA ILE A 177 -2.81 -29.29 38.68
C ILE A 177 -3.91 -29.59 39.69
N LEU A 178 -5.17 -29.43 39.28
CA LEU A 178 -6.34 -29.75 40.12
C LEU A 178 -6.60 -31.25 40.01
N HIS A 179 -6.52 -31.96 41.14
CA HIS A 179 -6.61 -33.43 41.20
C HIS A 179 -8.06 -33.94 41.36
N ASP A 180 -9.06 -33.07 41.44
CA ASP A 180 -10.43 -33.52 41.72
C ASP A 180 -11.41 -32.95 40.70
N GLY A 181 -12.48 -33.69 40.40
CA GLY A 181 -13.40 -33.59 39.24
C GLY A 181 -14.16 -32.27 39.03
N SER A 182 -13.66 -31.16 39.58
CA SER A 182 -14.11 -29.79 39.42
C SER A 182 -13.39 -29.02 38.30
N SER A 183 -12.41 -29.61 37.61
CA SER A 183 -11.71 -28.95 36.50
C SER A 183 -12.59 -28.89 35.26
N LYS A 184 -12.72 -27.70 34.66
CA LYS A 184 -13.38 -27.50 33.35
C LYS A 184 -12.67 -28.23 32.20
N PHE A 185 -11.46 -28.73 32.44
CA PHE A 185 -10.58 -29.34 31.47
C PHE A 185 -10.35 -30.81 31.84
N GLN A 186 -10.47 -31.70 30.84
CA GLN A 186 -10.39 -33.15 31.03
C GLN A 186 -8.95 -33.67 30.94
N THR A 187 -8.07 -32.94 30.25
CA THR A 187 -6.67 -33.33 30.10
C THR A 187 -5.71 -32.19 30.44
N LEU A 188 -4.47 -32.54 30.80
CA LEU A 188 -3.38 -31.59 30.97
C LEU A 188 -3.14 -30.79 29.67
N SER A 189 -3.32 -31.43 28.52
CA SER A 189 -3.20 -30.77 27.21
C SER A 189 -4.18 -29.60 27.09
N ASP A 190 -5.44 -29.80 27.48
CA ASP A 190 -6.47 -28.76 27.42
C ASP A 190 -6.14 -27.57 28.33
N VAL A 191 -5.59 -27.84 29.52
CA VAL A 191 -5.13 -26.80 30.47
C VAL A 191 -3.99 -25.99 29.86
N LEU A 192 -3.00 -26.66 29.26
CA LEU A 192 -1.86 -26.00 28.60
C LEU A 192 -2.31 -25.16 27.41
N HIS A 193 -3.15 -25.71 26.53
CA HIS A 193 -3.68 -25.00 25.37
C HIS A 193 -4.50 -23.77 25.79
N HIS A 194 -5.34 -23.91 26.81
CA HIS A 194 -6.13 -22.79 27.32
C HIS A 194 -5.22 -21.68 27.87
N ALA A 195 -4.23 -22.02 28.69
CA ALA A 195 -3.31 -21.04 29.25
C ALA A 195 -2.45 -20.34 28.19
N ILE A 196 -1.92 -21.09 27.23
CA ILE A 196 -1.17 -20.53 26.10
C ILE A 196 -2.09 -19.62 25.29
N SER A 197 -3.35 -19.99 25.08
CA SER A 197 -4.32 -19.17 24.36
C SER A 197 -4.64 -17.86 25.10
N VAL A 198 -4.79 -17.89 26.42
CA VAL A 198 -4.99 -16.68 27.24
C VAL A 198 -3.77 -15.77 27.14
N HIS A 199 -2.57 -16.30 27.30
CA HIS A 199 -1.35 -15.50 27.22
C HIS A 199 -1.09 -14.98 25.80
N ALA A 200 -1.39 -15.77 24.76
CA ALA A 200 -1.33 -15.33 23.37
C ALA A 200 -2.29 -14.18 23.08
N LYS A 201 -3.45 -14.13 23.75
CA LYS A 201 -4.41 -13.02 23.65
C LYS A 201 -3.88 -11.74 24.31
N GLU A 202 -3.11 -11.85 25.39
CA GLU A 202 -2.43 -10.68 25.96
C GLU A 202 -1.35 -10.15 24.99
N LEU A 203 -0.68 -11.05 24.27
CA LEU A 203 0.32 -10.70 23.27
C LEU A 203 -0.27 -10.18 21.95
N SER A 204 -1.52 -10.51 21.60
CA SER A 204 -2.13 -10.03 20.35
C SER A 204 -2.31 -8.52 20.32
N ASP A 205 -2.41 -7.89 21.50
CA ASP A 205 -2.51 -6.43 21.65
C ASP A 205 -1.15 -5.77 21.95
N ALA A 206 -0.08 -6.57 22.08
CA ALA A 206 1.25 -6.06 22.39
C ALA A 206 1.84 -5.33 21.19
N LYS A 207 2.30 -4.09 21.42
CA LYS A 207 2.99 -3.27 20.42
C LYS A 207 4.49 -3.30 20.69
N SER A 208 5.28 -3.73 19.71
CA SER A 208 6.73 -3.58 19.76
C SER A 208 7.13 -2.20 19.25
N LEU A 209 7.79 -1.41 20.10
CA LEU A 209 8.38 -0.14 19.72
C LEU A 209 9.79 -0.40 19.20
N ILE A 210 10.00 -0.18 17.90
CA ILE A 210 11.33 -0.18 17.31
C ILE A 210 11.86 1.26 17.40
N ASN A 211 12.75 1.52 18.35
CA ASN A 211 13.43 2.82 18.43
C ASN A 211 14.50 2.88 17.34
N ALA A 212 14.20 3.59 16.25
CA ALA A 212 15.14 3.81 15.16
C ALA A 212 16.11 4.96 15.53
N ILE A 213 17.04 4.70 16.46
CA ILE A 213 18.24 5.53 16.53
C ILE A 213 19.10 5.16 15.33
N ILE A 214 19.24 6.15 14.46
CA ILE A 214 20.01 6.15 13.22
C ILE A 214 21.39 5.53 13.48
N LEU A 215 21.65 4.36 12.89
CA LEU A 215 23.02 3.91 12.66
C LEU A 215 23.57 4.81 11.55
N SER A 216 24.22 5.90 11.96
CA SER A 216 25.08 6.74 11.12
C SER A 216 26.43 6.08 10.90
#